data_AF-A0A350PCD9-F1
#
_entry.id   AF-A0A350PCD9-F1
#
_cell.length_a   1.000
_cell.length_b   1.000
_cell.length_c   1.000
_cell.angle_alpha   90.00
_cell.angle_beta   90.00
_cell.angle_gamma   90.00
#
_symmetry.space_group_name_H-M   'P 1'
#
loop_
_entity.id
_entity.type
_entity.pdbx_description
1 polymer ?
#
loop_
_entity_poly.entity_id
_entity_poly.type
_entity_poly.pdbx_seq_one_letter_code
_entity_poly.pdbx_strand_id
1 'polypeptide(L)'
;IMFCKDAEWAYSEFSELNVTGLGIGWGCTPEKAREFANGKVVQGNFDPSKLLCDPEVIQKEATEMINRFGPQNYVANLGHGILPNVPVENAKAFVDAVKNYRS
;
A
#
# COMPACT_ATOMS: atom_id res chain seq x y z
N ILE A 1 8.25 -10.71 -3.93
CA ILE A 1 7.89 -9.70 -2.90
C ILE A 1 7.76 -10.45 -1.58
N MET A 2 8.36 -9.96 -0.50
CA MET A 2 8.23 -10.53 0.84
C MET A 2 7.31 -9.64 1.68
N PHE A 3 6.30 -10.24 2.31
CA PHE A 3 5.39 -9.54 3.23
C PHE A 3 5.40 -10.27 4.57
N CYS A 4 5.76 -9.55 5.62
CA CYS A 4 5.76 -10.05 6.99
C CYS A 4 4.71 -9.27 7.76
N LYS A 5 3.59 -9.93 8.05
CA LYS A 5 2.48 -9.33 8.80
C LYS A 5 2.95 -8.89 10.19
N ASP A 6 2.56 -7.68 10.60
CA ASP A 6 2.80 -7.10 11.94
C ASP A 6 4.28 -7.09 12.36
N ALA A 7 5.18 -6.97 11.38
CA ALA A 7 6.63 -7.03 11.55
C ALA A 7 7.33 -5.72 11.12
N GLU A 8 6.67 -4.57 11.31
CA GLU A 8 7.20 -3.24 10.95
C GLU A 8 8.56 -2.96 11.59
N TRP A 9 8.80 -3.50 12.78
CA TRP A 9 10.04 -3.37 13.53
C TRP A 9 11.26 -4.01 12.84
N ALA A 10 11.05 -4.88 11.85
CA ALA A 10 12.09 -5.60 11.13
C ALA A 10 12.29 -5.12 9.68
N TYR A 11 11.63 -4.03 9.27
CA TYR A 11 11.67 -3.59 7.87
C TYR A 11 13.06 -3.17 7.39
N SER A 12 13.90 -2.61 8.27
CA SER A 12 15.30 -2.29 7.98
C SER A 12 16.12 -3.53 7.61
N GLU A 13 15.94 -4.62 8.35
CA GLU A 13 16.64 -5.89 8.14
C GLU A 13 16.17 -6.57 6.85
N PHE A 14 14.88 -6.43 6.52
CA PHE A 14 14.33 -6.98 5.28
C PHE A 14 14.92 -6.35 4.02
N SER A 15 15.41 -5.11 4.13
CA SER A 15 16.10 -4.41 3.06
C SER A 15 17.45 -5.04 2.70
N GLU A 16 18.06 -5.81 3.61
CA GLU A 16 19.32 -6.52 3.38
C GLU A 16 19.11 -7.92 2.77
N LEU A 17 17.88 -8.44 2.81
CA LEU A 17 17.57 -9.76 2.25
C LEU A 17 17.55 -9.73 0.73
N ASN A 18 17.88 -10.86 0.10
CA ASN A 18 17.82 -11.00 -1.36
C ASN A 18 16.38 -11.17 -1.88
N VAL A 19 15.59 -10.10 -1.76
CA VAL A 19 14.19 -10.00 -2.20
C VAL A 19 14.01 -8.82 -3.16
N THR A 20 13.14 -8.98 -4.17
CA THR A 20 12.86 -7.94 -5.18
C THR A 20 12.09 -6.74 -4.63
N GLY A 21 11.31 -6.95 -3.56
CA GLY A 21 10.47 -5.92 -2.99
C GLY A 21 9.81 -6.32 -1.68
N LEU A 22 9.36 -5.31 -0.95
CA LEU A 22 8.80 -5.41 0.39
C LEU A 22 7.30 -5.09 0.36
N GLY A 23 6.49 -5.96 0.94
CA GLY A 23 5.10 -5.67 1.27
C GLY A 23 5.06 -4.92 2.61
N ILE A 24 4.31 -3.82 2.65
CA ILE A 24 4.30 -2.90 3.78
C ILE A 24 2.89 -2.83 4.38
N GLY A 25 2.81 -2.97 5.70
CA GLY A 25 1.58 -2.79 6.48
C GLY A 25 1.11 -1.33 6.56
N TRP A 26 -0.18 -1.11 6.80
CA TRP A 26 -0.80 0.22 6.78
C TRP A 26 -0.37 1.14 7.93
N GLY A 27 0.21 0.57 9.00
CA GLY A 27 0.77 1.34 10.12
C GLY A 27 2.10 2.05 9.79
N CYS A 28 2.72 1.73 8.65
CA CYS A 28 3.92 2.40 8.18
C CYS A 28 3.57 3.58 7.27
N THR A 29 4.26 4.71 7.36
CA THR A 29 4.03 5.79 6.39
C THR A 29 4.74 5.46 5.07
N PRO A 30 4.20 5.90 3.91
CA PRO A 30 4.86 5.74 2.61
C PRO A 30 6.32 6.20 2.60
N GLU A 31 6.63 7.30 3.26
CA GLU A 31 7.97 7.88 3.30
C GLU A 31 8.95 6.97 4.05
N LYS A 32 8.55 6.46 5.23
CA LYS A 32 9.36 5.49 5.99
C LYS A 32 9.51 4.18 5.22
N ALA A 33 8.45 3.73 4.56
CA ALA A 33 8.50 2.54 3.72
C ALA A 33 9.51 2.68 2.56
N ARG A 34 9.66 3.88 2.00
CA ARG A 34 10.70 4.17 1.00
C ARG A 34 12.10 4.13 1.59
N GLU A 35 12.30 4.70 2.77
CA GLU A 35 13.57 4.62 3.50
C GLU A 35 13.94 3.16 3.75
N PHE A 36 13.02 2.37 4.29
CA PHE A 36 13.25 0.94 4.56
C PHE A 36 13.47 0.12 3.30
N ALA A 37 12.79 0.41 2.19
CA ALA A 37 12.96 -0.36 0.98
C ALA A 37 14.32 -0.16 0.31
N ASN A 38 15.05 0.92 0.65
CA ASN A 38 16.38 1.22 0.13
C ASN A 38 16.48 1.04 -1.41
N GLY A 39 15.52 1.62 -2.12
CA GLY A 39 15.43 1.57 -3.59
C GLY A 39 14.72 0.34 -4.19
N LYS A 40 14.40 -0.69 -3.38
CA LYS A 40 13.61 -1.86 -3.83
C LYS A 40 12.15 -1.50 -4.08
N VAL A 41 11.44 -2.42 -4.75
CA VAL A 41 10.00 -2.29 -4.97
C VAL A 41 9.25 -2.29 -3.63
N VAL A 42 8.33 -1.35 -3.46
CA VAL A 42 7.38 -1.35 -2.34
C VAL A 42 6.02 -1.79 -2.83
N GLN A 43 5.35 -2.65 -2.07
CA GLN A 43 3.96 -3.03 -2.27
C GLN A 43 3.12 -2.64 -1.05
N GLY A 44 1.96 -2.03 -1.27
CA GLY A 44 1.06 -1.61 -0.19
C GLY A 44 0.59 -0.17 -0.35
N ASN A 45 0.13 0.50 0.69
CA ASN A 45 -0.18 -0.06 2.00
C ASN A 45 -1.54 0.41 2.52
N PHE A 46 -2.52 0.53 1.62
CA PHE A 46 -3.83 1.09 1.93
C PHE A 46 -4.49 0.36 3.11
N ASP A 47 -5.00 1.11 4.09
CA ASP A 47 -5.69 0.54 5.24
C ASP A 47 -6.98 -0.17 4.78
N PRO A 48 -7.12 -1.50 4.98
CA PRO A 48 -8.29 -2.24 4.53
C PRO A 48 -9.61 -1.73 5.13
N SER A 49 -9.57 -1.14 6.34
CA SER A 49 -10.78 -0.61 7.00
C SER A 49 -11.33 0.63 6.28
N LYS A 50 -10.48 1.39 5.57
CA LYS A 50 -10.91 2.53 4.75
C LYS A 50 -11.77 2.11 3.56
N LEU A 51 -11.74 0.84 3.16
CA LEU A 51 -12.67 0.31 2.16
C LEU A 51 -14.11 0.22 2.65
N LEU A 52 -14.40 0.57 3.92
CA LEU A 52 -15.76 0.72 4.44
C LEU A 52 -16.28 2.16 4.33
N CYS A 53 -15.46 3.11 3.89
CA CYS A 53 -15.88 4.48 3.62
C CYS A 53 -16.62 4.60 2.28
N ASP A 54 -17.20 5.78 2.02
CA ASP A 54 -17.81 6.08 0.72
C ASP A 54 -16.77 5.99 -0.42
N PRO A 55 -17.16 5.57 -1.63
CA PRO A 55 -16.27 5.44 -2.79
C PRO A 55 -15.41 6.67 -3.09
N GLU A 56 -15.95 7.87 -2.89
CA GLU A 56 -15.21 9.13 -3.11
C GLU A 56 -14.05 9.29 -2.12
N VAL A 57 -14.29 8.94 -0.84
CA VAL A 57 -13.24 8.96 0.20
C VAL A 57 -12.17 7.93 -0.13
N ILE A 58 -12.56 6.73 -0.55
CA ILE A 58 -11.62 5.68 -0.96
C ILE A 58 -10.72 6.16 -2.09
N GLN A 59 -11.29 6.77 -3.13
CA GLN A 59 -10.53 7.27 -4.27
C GLN A 59 -9.56 8.38 -3.87
N LYS A 60 -10.02 9.32 -3.04
CA LYS A 60 -9.18 10.41 -2.51
C LYS A 60 -7.99 9.87 -1.71
N GLU A 61 -8.26 9.00 -0.75
CA GLU A 61 -7.23 8.41 0.13
C GLU A 61 -6.25 7.53 -0.67
N ALA A 62 -6.74 6.78 -1.67
CA ALA A 62 -5.89 5.97 -2.53
C ALA A 62 -4.98 6.83 -3.41
N THR A 63 -5.51 7.91 -3.97
CA THR A 63 -4.72 8.89 -4.75
C THR A 63 -3.64 9.53 -3.87
N GLU A 64 -3.99 9.92 -2.65
CA GLU A 64 -3.04 10.50 -1.70
C GLU A 64 -1.94 9.50 -1.31
N MET A 65 -2.29 8.24 -1.07
CA MET A 65 -1.31 7.18 -0.86
C MET A 65 -0.33 7.06 -2.04
N ILE A 66 -0.83 7.05 -3.28
CA ILE A 66 0.02 6.97 -4.48
C ILE A 66 0.94 8.19 -4.58
N ASN A 67 0.42 9.41 -4.33
CA ASN A 67 1.22 10.64 -4.33
C ASN A 67 2.38 10.55 -3.33
N ARG A 68 2.13 10.02 -2.14
CA ARG A 68 3.13 9.91 -1.07
C ARG A 68 4.18 8.83 -1.33
N PHE A 69 3.79 7.72 -1.98
CA PHE A 69 4.79 6.74 -2.44
C PHE A 69 5.58 7.24 -3.65
N GLY A 70 4.94 7.97 -4.55
CA GLY A 70 5.46 8.28 -5.87
C GLY A 70 5.41 7.08 -6.84
N PRO A 71 5.57 7.31 -8.16
CA PRO A 71 5.26 6.31 -9.19
C PRO A 71 6.33 5.23 -9.40
N GLN A 72 7.56 5.47 -8.94
CA GLN A 72 8.69 4.56 -9.21
C GLN A 72 8.72 3.40 -8.21
N ASN A 73 9.07 2.19 -8.69
CA ASN A 73 9.24 1.01 -7.83
C ASN A 73 8.08 0.80 -6.85
N TYR A 74 6.85 0.92 -7.33
CA TYR A 74 5.64 0.87 -6.49
C TYR A 74 4.57 -0.05 -7.06
N VAL A 75 4.01 -0.90 -6.20
CA VAL A 75 2.84 -1.73 -6.47
C VAL A 75 1.75 -1.34 -5.47
N ALA A 76 0.78 -0.55 -5.91
CA ALA A 76 -0.34 -0.18 -5.07
C ALA A 76 -1.11 -1.43 -4.62
N ASN A 77 -1.31 -1.57 -3.31
CA ASN A 77 -2.03 -2.69 -2.72
C ASN A 77 -2.57 -2.27 -1.34
N LEU A 78 -3.38 -3.13 -0.73
CA LEU A 78 -3.74 -3.01 0.66
C LEU A 78 -2.55 -3.36 1.56
N GLY A 79 -2.53 -2.82 2.78
CA GLY A 79 -1.55 -3.15 3.81
C GLY A 79 -1.82 -4.49 4.50
N HIS A 80 -2.99 -5.09 4.26
CA HIS A 80 -3.40 -6.42 4.73
C HIS A 80 -4.54 -6.94 3.82
N GLY A 81 -4.96 -8.19 4.01
CA GLY A 81 -6.14 -8.75 3.33
C GLY A 81 -7.42 -7.93 3.56
N ILE A 82 -8.24 -7.86 2.52
CA ILE A 82 -9.56 -7.22 2.52
C ILE A 82 -10.49 -7.83 3.56
N LEU A 83 -11.34 -7.00 4.18
CA LEU A 83 -12.32 -7.49 5.15
C LEU A 83 -13.53 -8.13 4.44
N PRO A 84 -14.11 -9.23 4.96
CA PRO A 84 -15.18 -9.97 4.29
C PRO A 84 -16.46 -9.15 4.00
N ASN A 85 -16.71 -8.11 4.79
CA ASN A 85 -17.88 -7.24 4.69
C ASN A 85 -17.65 -6.00 3.81
N VAL A 86 -16.49 -5.88 3.15
CA VAL A 86 -16.24 -4.78 2.22
C VAL A 86 -17.13 -4.94 0.98
N PRO A 87 -17.93 -3.92 0.64
CA PRO A 87 -18.71 -3.95 -0.59
C PRO A 87 -17.81 -4.01 -1.84
N VAL A 88 -18.26 -4.73 -2.87
CA VAL A 88 -17.47 -4.90 -4.10
C VAL A 88 -17.23 -3.56 -4.79
N GLU A 89 -18.20 -2.66 -4.76
CA GLU A 89 -18.10 -1.30 -5.28
C GLU A 89 -16.98 -0.49 -4.61
N ASN A 90 -16.74 -0.71 -3.32
CA ASN A 90 -15.70 -0.01 -2.58
C ASN A 90 -14.31 -0.55 -2.93
N ALA A 91 -14.18 -1.88 -3.08
CA ALA A 91 -12.96 -2.48 -3.61
C ALA A 91 -12.69 -2.00 -5.05
N LYS A 92 -13.74 -1.86 -5.87
CA LYS A 92 -13.63 -1.30 -7.22
C LYS A 92 -13.18 0.16 -7.19
N ALA A 93 -13.70 0.97 -6.28
CA ALA A 93 -13.31 2.38 -6.14
C ALA A 93 -11.80 2.54 -5.89
N PHE A 94 -11.21 1.68 -5.04
CA PHE A 94 -9.77 1.64 -4.83
C PHE A 94 -9.00 1.29 -6.11
N VAL A 95 -9.42 0.22 -6.81
CA VAL A 95 -8.77 -0.22 -8.06
C VAL A 95 -8.87 0.84 -9.15
N ASP A 96 -10.02 1.50 -9.28
CA ASP A 96 -10.26 2.56 -10.24
C ASP A 96 -9.36 3.77 -9.95
N ALA A 97 -9.21 4.17 -8.68
CA ALA A 97 -8.30 5.25 -8.29
C ALA A 97 -6.86 4.96 -8.73
N VAL A 98 -6.37 3.74 -8.50
CA VAL A 98 -5.03 3.30 -8.91
C VAL A 98 -4.88 3.33 -10.44
N LYS A 99 -5.85 2.79 -11.20
CA LYS A 99 -5.78 2.71 -12.67
C LYS A 99 -5.94 4.07 -13.36
N ASN A 100 -6.73 4.95 -12.77
CA ASN A 100 -7.02 6.27 -13.32
C ASN A 100 -6.01 7.33 -12.89
N TYR A 101 -5.10 7.01 -11.96
CA TYR A 101 -4.03 7.92 -11.54
C TYR A 101 -3.22 8.41 -12.74
N ARG A 102 -2.86 9.70 -12.71
CA ARG A 102 -2.02 10.38 -13.70
C ARG A 102 -0.96 11.17 -12.92
N SER A 103 0.30 10.88 -13.23
CA SER A 103 1.49 11.53 -12.66
C SER A 103 1.77 12.88 -13.31
#